data_AF-O76747-F1
#
_entry.id   AF-O76747-F1
#
_cell.length_a   1.000
_cell.length_b   1.000
_cell.length_c   1.000
_cell.angle_alpha   90.00
_cell.angle_beta   90.00
_cell.angle_gamma   90.00
#
_symmetry.space_group_name_H-M   'P 1'
#
loop_
_entity.id
_entity.type
_entity.pdbx_description
1 polymer ?
#
loop_
_entity_poly.entity_id
_entity_poly.type
_entity_poly.pdbx_seq_one_letter_code
_entity_poly.pdbx_strand_id
1 'polypeptide(L)'
;MRILSHVNGFSTQEKLSKLEDIKRNIRDAILTICDAMEKLNVSLENEQLRPKLDWIIDHASETKFLISPEFWEYTEELWKDKGIQQCYERSNEYQLIDCAKYFLDKVKLIISPGYVPDEQDILRCRVHTSGIFETTFTVDKVCFYMF
;
A
#
# COMPACT_ATOMS: atom_id res chain seq x y z
N MET A 1 9.05 15.52 6.47
CA MET A 1 8.72 16.82 5.82
C MET A 1 9.49 16.97 4.50
N ARG A 2 9.45 15.95 3.61
CA ARG A 2 10.09 15.95 2.27
C ARG A 2 9.33 16.75 1.21
N ILE A 3 8.16 17.28 1.58
CA ILE A 3 7.21 17.93 0.68
C ILE A 3 7.65 19.37 0.36
N LEU A 4 8.41 20.00 1.27
CA LEU A 4 8.81 21.40 1.14
C LEU A 4 10.09 21.62 0.31
N SER A 5 10.80 20.57 -0.10
CA SER A 5 12.04 20.68 -0.89
C SER A 5 11.88 20.41 -2.39
N HIS A 6 10.69 19.99 -2.85
CA HIS A 6 10.42 19.78 -4.28
C HIS A 6 9.72 20.99 -4.87
N VAL A 7 10.42 22.12 -4.97
CA VAL A 7 9.94 23.32 -5.70
C VAL A 7 9.67 23.01 -7.19
N ASN A 8 10.16 21.88 -7.71
CA ASN A 8 9.98 21.40 -9.08
C ASN A 8 9.19 20.05 -9.21
N GLY A 9 8.54 19.56 -8.15
CA GLY A 9 7.84 18.27 -8.16
C GLY A 9 8.77 17.04 -8.18
N PHE A 10 8.20 15.84 -8.30
CA PHE A 10 8.94 14.57 -8.41
C PHE A 10 9.26 14.22 -9.86
N SER A 11 10.49 13.78 -10.12
CA SER A 11 10.90 13.31 -11.46
C SER A 11 10.23 11.97 -11.82
N THR A 12 10.12 11.66 -13.12
CA THR A 12 9.54 10.39 -13.60
C THR A 12 10.31 9.17 -13.06
N GLN A 13 11.63 9.26 -12.91
CA GLN A 13 12.44 8.16 -12.39
C GLN A 13 12.18 7.92 -10.90
N GLU A 14 11.98 8.99 -10.10
CA GLU A 14 11.56 8.87 -8.69
C GLU A 14 10.14 8.32 -8.56
N LYS A 15 9.21 8.74 -9.43
CA LYS A 15 7.85 8.18 -9.48
C LYS A 15 7.87 6.68 -9.77
N LEU A 16 8.70 6.25 -10.71
CA LEU A 16 8.83 4.83 -11.06
C LEU A 16 9.50 4.00 -9.95
N SER A 17 10.49 4.54 -9.23
CA SER A 17 11.06 3.82 -8.09
C SER A 17 10.08 3.68 -6.93
N LYS A 18 9.19 4.67 -6.73
CA LYS A 18 8.10 4.61 -5.75
C LYS A 18 7.01 3.61 -6.11
N LEU A 19 6.86 3.27 -7.38
CA LEU A 19 5.87 2.30 -7.82
C LEU A 19 6.09 0.92 -7.16
N GLU A 20 7.35 0.49 -6.99
CA GLU A 20 7.66 -0.76 -6.29
C GLU A 20 7.28 -0.71 -4.80
N ASP A 21 7.50 0.43 -4.15
CA ASP A 21 7.10 0.65 -2.76
C ASP A 21 5.56 0.60 -2.61
N ILE A 22 4.82 1.25 -3.53
CA ILE A 22 3.34 1.24 -3.54
C ILE A 22 2.82 -0.18 -3.74
N LYS A 23 3.39 -0.91 -4.69
CA LYS A 23 3.07 -2.31 -4.96
C LYS A 23 3.26 -3.18 -3.71
N ARG A 24 4.38 -3.00 -3.00
CA ARG A 24 4.65 -3.67 -1.73
C ARG A 24 3.65 -3.25 -0.64
N ASN A 25 3.29 -1.97 -0.55
CA ASN A 25 2.28 -1.51 0.40
C ASN A 25 0.91 -2.18 0.18
N ILE A 26 0.48 -2.36 -1.08
CA ILE A 26 -0.77 -3.06 -1.37
C ILE A 26 -0.70 -4.51 -0.93
N ARG A 27 0.40 -5.20 -1.25
CA ARG A 27 0.65 -6.58 -0.84
C ARG A 27 0.59 -6.72 0.69
N ASP A 28 1.33 -5.89 1.40
CA ASP A 28 1.38 -5.94 2.86
C ASP A 28 0.01 -5.60 3.47
N ALA A 29 -0.73 -4.67 2.87
CA ALA A 29 -2.09 -4.31 3.30
C ALA A 29 -3.07 -5.48 3.15
N ILE A 30 -3.17 -6.07 1.96
CA ILE A 30 -4.13 -7.17 1.72
C ILE A 30 -3.77 -8.39 2.56
N LEU A 31 -2.48 -8.72 2.67
CA LEU A 31 -2.01 -9.83 3.50
C LEU A 31 -2.39 -9.62 4.97
N THR A 32 -2.15 -8.42 5.50
CA THR A 32 -2.49 -8.09 6.90
C THR A 32 -4.00 -8.21 7.16
N ILE A 33 -4.84 -7.79 6.21
CA ILE A 33 -6.29 -7.92 6.34
C ILE A 33 -6.70 -9.40 6.30
N CYS A 34 -6.18 -10.18 5.35
CA CYS A 34 -6.44 -11.61 5.26
C CYS A 34 -6.03 -12.36 6.55
N ASP A 35 -4.83 -12.11 7.06
CA ASP A 35 -4.35 -12.68 8.34
C ASP A 35 -5.21 -12.26 9.54
N ALA A 36 -5.77 -11.04 9.50
CA ALA A 36 -6.64 -10.55 10.54
C ALA A 36 -8.03 -11.20 10.50
N MET A 37 -8.50 -11.69 9.36
CA MET A 37 -9.81 -12.37 9.27
C MET A 37 -9.88 -13.58 10.19
N GLU A 38 -8.84 -14.42 10.21
CA GLU A 38 -8.79 -15.58 11.10
C GLU A 38 -8.75 -15.16 12.58
N LYS A 39 -7.95 -14.13 12.90
CA LYS A 39 -7.80 -13.63 14.28
C LYS A 39 -9.07 -12.99 14.82
N LEU A 40 -9.81 -12.29 13.96
CA LEU A 40 -11.04 -11.60 14.30
C LEU A 40 -12.29 -12.48 14.15
N ASN A 41 -12.10 -13.74 13.75
CA ASN A 41 -13.14 -14.73 13.47
C ASN A 41 -14.21 -14.21 12.50
N VAL A 42 -13.76 -13.51 11.46
CA VAL A 42 -14.61 -12.97 10.39
C VAL A 42 -14.59 -13.93 9.23
N SER A 43 -15.75 -14.42 8.84
CA SER A 43 -15.90 -15.26 7.64
C SER A 43 -16.02 -14.40 6.38
N LEU A 44 -15.50 -14.91 5.26
CA LEU A 44 -15.79 -14.37 3.93
C LEU A 44 -17.29 -14.48 3.66
N GLU A 45 -17.87 -13.47 3.00
CA GLU A 45 -19.25 -13.56 2.54
C GLU A 45 -19.36 -14.58 1.39
N ASN A 46 -18.36 -14.58 0.51
CA ASN A 46 -18.27 -15.53 -0.59
C ASN A 46 -17.24 -16.63 -0.29
N GLU A 47 -17.72 -17.82 0.08
CA GLU A 47 -16.86 -18.99 0.34
C GLU A 47 -16.01 -19.41 -0.87
N GLN A 48 -16.40 -19.02 -2.10
CA GLN A 48 -15.60 -19.28 -3.30
C GLN A 48 -14.29 -18.47 -3.36
N LEU A 49 -14.19 -17.40 -2.56
CA LEU A 49 -12.96 -16.60 -2.44
C LEU A 49 -11.97 -17.21 -1.44
N ARG A 50 -12.37 -18.22 -0.67
CA ARG A 50 -11.50 -18.85 0.34
C ARG A 50 -10.20 -19.39 -0.25
N PRO A 51 -10.19 -20.12 -1.39
CA PRO A 51 -8.95 -20.54 -2.03
C PRO A 51 -8.06 -19.36 -2.46
N LYS A 52 -8.64 -18.21 -2.80
CA LYS A 52 -7.89 -16.99 -3.18
C LYS A 52 -7.27 -16.34 -1.95
N LEU A 53 -7.99 -16.32 -0.82
CA LEU A 53 -7.49 -15.85 0.46
C LEU A 53 -6.30 -16.70 0.92
N ASP A 54 -6.45 -18.03 0.91
CA ASP A 54 -5.38 -18.97 1.27
C ASP A 54 -4.16 -18.78 0.36
N TRP A 55 -4.38 -18.61 -0.95
CA TRP A 55 -3.31 -18.33 -1.90
C TRP A 55 -2.56 -17.03 -1.58
N ILE A 56 -3.26 -15.94 -1.24
CA ILE A 56 -2.62 -14.68 -0.84
C ILE A 56 -1.79 -14.87 0.43
N ILE A 57 -2.32 -15.54 1.45
CA ILE A 57 -1.59 -15.76 2.71
C ILE A 57 -0.30 -16.56 2.45
N ASP A 58 -0.40 -17.64 1.67
CA ASP A 58 0.73 -18.52 1.37
C ASP A 58 1.80 -17.86 0.50
N HIS A 59 1.40 -17.14 -0.56
CA HIS A 59 2.34 -16.63 -1.57
C HIS A 59 2.79 -15.20 -1.28
N ALA A 60 1.88 -14.32 -0.84
CA ALA A 60 2.20 -12.90 -0.63
C ALA A 60 3.06 -12.65 0.62
N SER A 61 3.15 -13.63 1.53
CA SER A 61 4.06 -13.61 2.67
C SER A 61 5.54 -13.79 2.28
N GLU A 62 5.83 -14.25 1.06
CA GLU A 62 7.20 -14.46 0.61
C GLU A 62 7.98 -13.13 0.41
N THR A 63 9.22 -13.09 0.93
CA THR A 63 10.09 -11.91 0.84
C THR A 63 10.43 -11.51 -0.61
N LYS A 64 10.42 -12.48 -1.53
CA LYS A 64 10.69 -12.30 -2.97
C LYS A 64 9.44 -12.48 -3.83
N PHE A 65 8.26 -12.27 -3.26
CA PHE A 65 7.03 -12.39 -4.01
C PHE A 65 7.03 -11.48 -5.24
N LEU A 66 6.90 -12.09 -6.41
CA LEU A 66 6.73 -11.37 -7.67
C LEU A 66 5.24 -11.13 -7.86
N ILE A 67 4.87 -9.86 -7.94
CA ILE A 67 3.47 -9.48 -8.16
C ILE A 67 3.07 -9.90 -9.57
N SER A 68 2.26 -10.96 -9.62
CA SER A 68 1.71 -11.50 -10.85
C SER A 68 0.34 -10.89 -11.17
N PRO A 69 -0.17 -11.03 -12.41
CA PRO A 69 -1.52 -10.59 -12.75
C PRO A 69 -2.60 -11.22 -11.86
N GLU A 70 -2.44 -12.50 -11.50
CA GLU A 70 -3.36 -13.25 -10.65
C GLU A 70 -3.46 -12.65 -9.24
N PHE A 71 -2.34 -12.16 -8.69
CA PHE A 71 -2.34 -11.48 -7.39
C PHE A 71 -3.26 -10.25 -7.39
N TRP A 72 -3.23 -9.47 -8.47
CA TRP A 72 -4.08 -8.28 -8.56
C TRP A 72 -5.55 -8.63 -8.68
N GLU A 73 -5.88 -9.65 -9.48
CA GLU A 73 -7.24 -10.13 -9.64
C GLU A 73 -7.79 -10.63 -8.29
N TYR A 74 -7.01 -11.44 -7.56
CA TYR A 74 -7.41 -11.95 -6.25
C TYR A 74 -7.54 -10.83 -5.22
N THR A 75 -6.60 -9.88 -5.22
CA THR A 75 -6.67 -8.70 -4.34
C THR A 75 -7.92 -7.88 -4.60
N GLU A 76 -8.26 -7.65 -5.87
CA GLU A 76 -9.45 -6.88 -6.25
C GLU A 76 -10.74 -7.59 -5.84
N GLU A 77 -10.83 -8.91 -6.07
CA GLU A 77 -12.00 -9.70 -5.69
C GLU A 77 -12.17 -9.80 -4.19
N LEU A 78 -11.09 -10.07 -3.45
CA LEU A 78 -11.10 -10.12 -1.99
C LEU A 78 -11.48 -8.74 -1.42
N TRP A 79 -10.94 -7.65 -1.95
CA TRP A 79 -11.28 -6.31 -1.47
C TRP A 79 -12.79 -5.99 -1.62
N LYS A 80 -13.47 -6.55 -2.62
CA LYS A 80 -14.92 -6.36 -2.80
C LYS A 80 -15.78 -7.21 -1.86
N ASP A 81 -15.22 -8.23 -1.22
CA ASP A 81 -15.96 -9.08 -0.29
C ASP A 81 -16.33 -8.31 0.98
N LYS A 82 -17.57 -8.47 1.45
CA LYS A 82 -18.01 -7.76 2.67
C LYS A 82 -17.30 -8.25 3.93
N GLY A 83 -16.89 -9.51 4.00
CA GLY A 83 -16.09 -10.04 5.10
C GLY A 83 -14.73 -9.35 5.21
N ILE A 84 -14.07 -9.12 4.06
CA ILE A 84 -12.83 -8.33 4.00
C ILE A 84 -13.08 -6.87 4.41
N GLN A 85 -14.16 -6.25 3.92
CA GLN A 85 -14.52 -4.88 4.31
C GLN A 85 -14.83 -4.76 5.81
N GLN A 86 -15.54 -5.73 6.40
CA GLN A 86 -15.78 -5.78 7.85
C GLN A 86 -14.48 -5.94 8.65
N CYS A 87 -13.56 -6.78 8.15
CA CYS A 87 -12.25 -6.91 8.75
C CYS A 87 -11.47 -5.59 8.69
N TYR A 88 -11.57 -4.86 7.57
CA TYR A 88 -10.98 -3.53 7.42
C TYR A 88 -11.60 -2.48 8.35
N GLU A 89 -12.92 -2.48 8.58
CA GLU A 89 -13.56 -1.56 9.55
C GLU A 89 -13.02 -1.77 10.96
N ARG A 90 -12.62 -3.01 11.29
CA ARG A 90 -11.96 -3.39 12.54
C ARG A 90 -10.44 -3.28 12.49
N SER A 91 -9.89 -2.53 11.53
CA SER A 91 -8.44 -2.32 11.39
C SER A 91 -7.78 -1.64 12.58
N ASN A 92 -8.55 -1.09 13.52
CA ASN A 92 -8.06 -0.61 14.81
C ASN A 92 -7.62 -1.74 15.77
N GLU A 93 -7.99 -2.99 15.50
CA GLU A 93 -7.63 -4.15 16.32
C GLU A 93 -6.30 -4.81 15.87
N TYR A 94 -5.73 -4.38 14.74
CA TYR A 94 -4.46 -4.89 14.20
C TYR A 94 -3.63 -3.77 13.55
N GLN A 95 -2.42 -4.08 13.10
CA GLN A 95 -1.49 -3.08 12.56
C GLN A 95 -1.65 -2.95 11.04
N LEU A 96 -2.72 -2.31 10.59
CA LEU A 96 -2.90 -1.99 9.17
C LEU A 96 -2.23 -0.65 8.80
N ILE A 97 -1.70 -0.56 7.58
CA ILE A 97 -1.17 0.71 7.08
C ILE A 97 -2.29 1.70 6.74
N ASP A 98 -2.14 2.97 7.13
CA ASP A 98 -3.16 4.00 6.90
C ASP A 98 -3.52 4.20 5.42
N CYS A 99 -2.56 3.93 4.52
CA CYS A 99 -2.75 4.04 3.08
C CYS A 99 -3.38 2.81 2.42
N ALA A 100 -3.72 1.76 3.19
CA ALA A 100 -4.26 0.51 2.67
C ALA A 100 -5.49 0.74 1.80
N LYS A 101 -6.54 1.37 2.35
CA LYS A 101 -7.79 1.64 1.62
C LYS A 101 -7.57 2.45 0.35
N TYR A 102 -6.75 3.50 0.44
CA TYR A 102 -6.48 4.38 -0.70
C TYR A 102 -5.87 3.62 -1.89
N PHE A 103 -4.91 2.72 -1.63
CA PHE A 103 -4.28 1.95 -2.70
C PHE A 103 -5.12 0.75 -3.14
N LEU A 104 -5.84 0.09 -2.22
CA LEU A 104 -6.74 -1.02 -2.54
C LEU A 104 -7.91 -0.55 -3.43
N ASP A 105 -8.48 0.62 -3.15
CA ASP A 105 -9.51 1.24 -4.00
C ASP A 105 -8.98 1.61 -5.40
N LYS A 106 -7.68 1.91 -5.50
CA LYS A 106 -6.99 2.27 -6.75
C LYS A 106 -6.30 1.09 -7.44
N VAL A 107 -6.45 -0.16 -6.97
CA VAL A 107 -5.74 -1.33 -7.52
C VAL A 107 -5.87 -1.43 -9.04
N LYS A 108 -7.06 -1.20 -9.60
CA LYS A 108 -7.33 -1.22 -11.05
C LYS A 108 -6.53 -0.20 -11.86
N LEU A 109 -6.25 0.96 -11.27
CA LEU A 109 -5.46 1.99 -11.93
C LEU A 109 -3.97 1.61 -11.87
N ILE A 110 -3.54 1.03 -10.76
CA ILE A 110 -2.14 0.68 -10.48
C ILE A 110 -1.67 -0.53 -11.32
N ILE A 111 -2.56 -1.49 -11.60
CA ILE A 111 -2.30 -2.63 -12.50
C ILE A 111 -2.18 -2.18 -13.97
N SER A 112 -2.74 -1.03 -14.35
CA SER A 112 -2.77 -0.58 -15.75
C SER A 112 -1.35 -0.42 -16.32
N PRO A 113 -1.07 -0.97 -17.52
CA PRO A 113 0.24 -0.81 -18.15
C PRO A 113 0.49 0.67 -18.43
N GLY A 114 1.55 1.21 -17.83
CA GLY A 114 1.92 2.62 -17.95
C GLY A 114 1.40 3.54 -16.84
N TYR A 115 0.86 2.98 -15.75
CA TYR A 115 0.55 3.77 -14.56
C TYR A 115 1.82 4.44 -13.99
N VAL A 116 1.73 5.74 -13.76
CA VAL A 116 2.76 6.57 -13.14
C VAL A 116 2.18 7.14 -11.85
N PRO A 117 2.76 6.86 -10.68
CA PRO A 117 2.29 7.41 -9.41
C PRO A 117 2.19 8.93 -9.45
N ASP A 118 1.06 9.45 -8.98
CA ASP A 118 0.89 10.89 -8.78
C ASP A 118 1.61 11.33 -7.49
N GLU A 119 1.67 12.64 -7.26
CA GLU A 119 2.33 13.16 -6.05
C GLU A 119 1.61 12.70 -4.78
N GLN A 120 0.29 12.55 -4.82
CA GLN A 120 -0.50 12.10 -3.68
C GLN A 120 -0.21 10.63 -3.34
N ASP A 121 -0.03 9.79 -4.35
CA ASP A 121 0.37 8.39 -4.22
C ASP A 121 1.76 8.29 -3.58
N ILE A 122 2.70 9.15 -4.00
CA ILE A 122 4.03 9.21 -3.38
C ILE A 122 3.95 9.66 -1.92
N LEU A 123 3.13 10.65 -1.61
CA LEU A 123 2.97 11.18 -0.26
C LEU A 123 2.30 10.17 0.68
N ARG A 124 1.38 9.34 0.16
CA ARG A 124 0.67 8.30 0.91
C ARG A 124 1.44 6.99 0.99
N CYS A 125 2.39 6.77 0.10
CA CYS A 125 3.23 5.58 0.09
C CYS A 125 4.02 5.47 1.41
N ARG A 126 3.87 4.33 2.10
CA ARG A 126 4.59 4.07 3.34
C ARG A 126 5.95 3.47 2.99
N VAL A 127 6.96 4.32 3.04
CA VAL A 127 8.36 3.89 2.97
C VAL A 127 8.86 3.72 4.41
N HIS A 128 9.32 2.52 4.77
CA HIS A 128 10.06 2.37 6.02
C HIS A 128 11.32 3.24 5.92
N THR A 129 11.44 4.25 6.78
CA THR A 129 12.61 5.12 6.82
C THR A 129 13.80 4.33 7.34
N SER A 130 14.57 3.73 6.44
CA SER A 130 15.89 3.20 6.75
C SER A 130 16.88 4.38 6.74
N GLY A 131 17.06 5.02 7.90
CA GLY A 131 18.02 6.12 8.10
C GLY A 131 17.41 7.45 8.52
N ILE A 132 18.27 8.37 8.96
CA ILE A 132 17.95 9.78 9.25
C ILE A 132 17.98 10.52 7.91
N PHE A 133 16.87 11.18 7.55
CA PHE A 133 16.77 11.95 6.31
C PHE A 133 16.82 13.44 6.64
N GLU A 134 17.99 14.04 6.51
CA GLU A 134 18.16 15.47 6.72
C GLU A 134 17.56 16.25 5.52
N THR A 135 16.75 17.26 5.80
CA THR A 135 16.25 18.21 4.80
C THR A 135 16.45 19.62 5.31
N THR A 136 17.05 20.45 4.47
CA THR A 136 17.25 21.88 4.73
C THR A 136 16.32 22.67 3.81
N PHE A 137 15.55 23.61 4.37
CA PHE A 137 14.70 24.49 3.57
C PHE A 137 14.73 25.91 4.12
N THR A 138 14.55 26.89 3.23
CA THR A 138 14.60 28.33 3.57
C THR A 138 13.22 28.94 3.41
N VAL A 139 12.67 29.52 4.48
CA VAL A 139 11.43 30.32 4.45
C VAL A 139 11.78 31.73 4.91
N ASP A 140 11.43 32.74 4.09
CA ASP A 140 11.65 34.17 4.41
C ASP A 140 13.07 34.52 4.90
N LYS A 141 14.09 33.98 4.20
CA LYS A 141 15.53 34.13 4.51
C LYS A 141 16.00 33.45 5.81
N VAL A 142 15.16 32.67 6.46
CA VAL A 142 15.52 31.83 7.62
C VAL A 142 15.69 30.39 7.16
N CYS A 143 16.85 29.80 7.49
CA CYS A 143 17.19 28.43 7.13
C CYS A 143 16.77 27.47 8.25
N PHE A 144 15.98 26.45 7.90
CA PHE A 144 15.52 25.42 8.82
C PHE A 144 16.23 24.10 8.52
N TYR A 145 16.76 23.48 9.57
CA TYR A 145 17.33 22.14 9.54
C TYR A 145 16.35 21.18 10.20
N MET A 146 15.94 20.16 9.46
CA MET A 146 15.04 19.14 9.97
C MET A 146 15.69 17.76 9.82
N PHE A 147 15.66 17.00 10.92
CA PHE A 147 16.21 15.64 11.04
C PHE A 147 15.09 14.60 10.98
#